data_AF-X1SJG0-F1
#
_entry.id   AF-X1SJG0-F1
#
_cell.length_a   1.000
_cell.length_b   1.000
_cell.length_c   1.000
_cell.angle_alpha   90.00
_cell.angle_beta   90.00
_cell.angle_gamma   90.00
#
_symmetry.space_group_name_H-M   'P 1'
#
loop_
_entity.id
_entity.type
_entity.pdbx_description
1 polymer ?
#
loop_
_entity_poly.entity_id
_entity_poly.type
_entity_poly.pdbx_seq_one_letter_code
_entity_poly.pdbx_strand_id
1 'polypeptide(L)'
;QWWYVEWMTEQGQDIVNNENGRAGTPTESYLLSEASVRTFEFWKQLYDEKLYANPGVEAWTESNQIFWAQKAGMAMESTAAVRRFLAGGLEGGYEVGVSVLPTPEGIKRHGIMLGGGTLFITKGHPEEETEAAKEFLKWISLPEQTIRWHKATGYYPSRHSAVNVLELTGWFKQYPGYRVAFDQLLESEPGTKGPLMGNYREVTTLIVNALEKVFAGKLTVKEALTEAKQKVDKVLAEYARIVG
;
A
#
# COMPACT_ATOMS: atom_id res chain seq x y z
N GLN A 1 -6.34 -5.22 -0.59
CA GLN A 1 -7.04 -4.12 -1.27
C GLN A 1 -6.08 -3.10 -1.86
N TRP A 2 -5.15 -2.52 -1.08
CA TRP A 2 -4.14 -1.60 -1.62
C TRP A 2 -3.03 -2.29 -2.44
N TRP A 3 -2.87 -3.62 -2.33
CA TRP A 3 -1.88 -4.39 -3.10
C TRP A 3 -1.93 -4.14 -4.60
N TYR A 4 -3.12 -4.07 -5.19
CA TYR A 4 -3.24 -3.72 -6.61
C TYR A 4 -2.58 -2.36 -6.90
N VAL A 5 -2.83 -1.37 -6.06
CA VAL A 5 -2.24 -0.03 -6.23
C VAL A 5 -0.72 -0.07 -6.16
N GLU A 6 -0.13 -0.84 -5.24
CA GLU A 6 1.34 -1.00 -5.18
C GLU A 6 1.90 -1.66 -6.43
N TRP A 7 1.27 -2.74 -6.91
CA TRP A 7 1.73 -3.44 -8.12
C TRP A 7 1.67 -2.54 -9.36
N MET A 8 0.67 -1.68 -9.45
CA MET A 8 0.58 -0.68 -10.52
C MET A 8 1.64 0.41 -10.34
N THR A 9 1.86 0.86 -9.10
CA THR A 9 2.81 1.92 -8.76
C THR A 9 4.26 1.51 -9.05
N GLU A 10 4.64 0.27 -8.69
CA GLU A 10 5.96 -0.29 -9.01
C GLU A 10 6.23 -0.36 -10.52
N GLN A 11 5.17 -0.48 -11.32
CA GLN A 11 5.21 -0.47 -12.79
C GLN A 11 5.09 0.95 -13.39
N GLY A 12 5.03 2.01 -12.56
CA GLY A 12 4.90 3.39 -13.02
C GLY A 12 3.53 3.73 -13.62
N GLN A 13 2.49 2.95 -13.31
CA GLN A 13 1.16 3.10 -13.88
C GLN A 13 0.19 3.78 -12.91
N ASP A 14 -0.36 4.92 -13.32
CA ASP A 14 -1.46 5.58 -12.62
C ASP A 14 -2.72 4.70 -12.61
N ILE A 15 -3.54 4.84 -11.56
CA ILE A 15 -4.79 4.08 -11.40
C ILE A 15 -5.94 4.80 -12.09
N VAL A 16 -5.93 6.13 -12.01
CA VAL A 16 -6.97 7.01 -12.54
C VAL A 16 -6.33 8.20 -13.26
N ASN A 17 -7.11 8.88 -14.10
CA ASN A 17 -6.68 10.07 -14.80
C ASN A 17 -6.36 11.26 -13.88
N ASN A 18 -5.94 12.38 -14.49
CA ASN A 18 -5.59 13.63 -13.80
C ASN A 18 -4.41 13.48 -12.82
N GLU A 19 -3.30 12.87 -13.25
CA GLU A 19 -2.12 12.61 -12.41
C GLU A 19 -2.50 11.85 -11.13
N ASN A 20 -3.28 10.78 -11.32
CA ASN A 20 -3.83 9.98 -10.24
C ASN A 20 -4.69 10.82 -9.27
N GLY A 21 -5.47 11.77 -9.80
CA GLY A 21 -6.33 12.69 -9.03
C GLY A 21 -5.64 13.95 -8.46
N ARG A 22 -4.37 14.22 -8.80
CA ARG A 22 -3.66 15.45 -8.34
C ARG A 22 -3.89 16.67 -9.21
N ALA A 23 -4.05 16.47 -10.51
CA ALA A 23 -4.33 17.56 -11.45
C ALA A 23 -5.83 17.92 -11.51
N GLY A 24 -6.68 17.18 -10.81
CA GLY A 24 -8.13 17.41 -10.74
C GLY A 24 -8.90 16.17 -10.31
N THR A 25 -10.20 16.32 -10.06
CA THR A 25 -11.06 15.20 -9.66
C THR A 25 -11.08 14.13 -10.75
N PRO A 26 -10.70 12.88 -10.45
CA PRO A 26 -10.63 11.82 -11.46
C PRO A 26 -12.03 11.39 -11.90
N THR A 27 -12.14 11.05 -13.19
CA THR A 27 -13.39 10.61 -13.85
C THR A 27 -13.23 9.30 -14.61
N GLU A 28 -12.00 8.85 -14.82
CA GLU A 28 -11.68 7.66 -15.58
C GLU A 28 -10.57 6.86 -14.90
N SER A 29 -10.72 5.53 -14.90
CA SER A 29 -9.71 4.58 -14.45
C SER A 29 -8.92 3.95 -15.59
N TYR A 30 -7.66 3.62 -15.31
CA TYR A 30 -6.74 2.94 -16.22
C TYR A 30 -6.70 1.41 -16.01
N LEU A 31 -7.83 0.81 -15.60
CA LEU A 31 -7.92 -0.63 -15.31
C LEU A 31 -7.70 -1.53 -16.53
N LEU A 32 -7.78 -0.99 -17.76
CA LEU A 32 -7.47 -1.72 -18.99
C LEU A 32 -6.04 -1.49 -19.49
N SER A 33 -5.19 -0.81 -18.72
CA SER A 33 -3.76 -0.66 -19.05
C SER A 33 -3.04 -2.01 -19.11
N GLU A 34 -1.95 -2.08 -19.87
CA GLU A 34 -1.13 -3.30 -19.96
C GLU A 34 -0.60 -3.74 -18.60
N ALA A 35 -0.21 -2.80 -17.72
CA ALA A 35 0.24 -3.11 -16.36
C ALA A 35 -0.86 -3.76 -15.50
N SER A 36 -2.12 -3.32 -15.66
CA SER A 36 -3.27 -3.88 -14.95
C SER A 36 -3.53 -5.31 -15.40
N VAL A 37 -3.59 -5.52 -16.72
CA VAL A 37 -3.77 -6.85 -17.33
C VAL A 37 -2.64 -7.78 -16.90
N ARG A 38 -1.38 -7.33 -16.99
CA ARG A 38 -0.19 -8.10 -16.56
C ARG A 38 -0.28 -8.53 -15.11
N THR A 39 -0.69 -7.63 -14.21
CA THR A 39 -0.84 -7.92 -12.78
C THR A 39 -1.93 -8.96 -12.53
N PHE A 40 -3.09 -8.80 -13.15
CA PHE A 40 -4.21 -9.74 -13.00
C PHE A 40 -3.89 -11.12 -13.58
N GLU A 41 -3.25 -11.18 -14.75
CA GLU A 41 -2.83 -12.45 -15.35
C GLU A 41 -1.77 -13.14 -14.49
N PHE A 42 -0.80 -12.41 -13.94
CA PHE A 42 0.20 -12.98 -13.05
C PHE A 42 -0.44 -13.56 -11.78
N TRP A 43 -1.33 -12.83 -11.13
CA TRP A 43 -2.03 -13.35 -9.95
C TRP A 43 -2.93 -14.54 -10.29
N LYS A 44 -3.62 -14.50 -11.44
CA LYS A 44 -4.39 -15.63 -11.93
C LYS A 44 -3.51 -16.85 -12.14
N GLN A 45 -2.36 -16.68 -12.78
CA GLN A 45 -1.40 -17.75 -13.00
C GLN A 45 -0.95 -18.38 -11.67
N LEU A 46 -0.52 -17.56 -10.70
CA LEU A 46 -0.15 -18.05 -9.37
C LEU A 46 -1.30 -18.80 -8.70
N TYR A 47 -2.53 -18.32 -8.86
CA TYR A 47 -3.71 -18.97 -8.29
C TYR A 47 -4.00 -20.33 -8.96
N ASP A 48 -4.01 -20.39 -10.29
CA ASP A 48 -4.25 -21.61 -11.05
C ASP A 48 -3.16 -22.67 -10.79
N GLU A 49 -1.90 -22.23 -10.61
CA GLU A 49 -0.75 -23.08 -10.24
C GLU A 49 -0.70 -23.44 -8.74
N LYS A 50 -1.68 -22.99 -7.94
CA LYS A 50 -1.75 -23.21 -6.47
C LYS A 50 -0.57 -22.62 -5.69
N LEU A 51 0.04 -21.57 -6.23
CA LEU A 51 1.12 -20.79 -5.61
C LEU A 51 0.59 -19.53 -4.90
N TYR A 52 -0.66 -19.14 -5.15
CA TYR A 52 -1.33 -18.03 -4.47
C TYR A 52 -2.25 -18.55 -3.35
N ALA A 53 -1.93 -18.21 -2.10
CA ALA A 53 -2.85 -18.42 -1.00
C ALA A 53 -3.83 -17.25 -0.92
N ASN A 54 -5.11 -17.48 -1.25
CA ASN A 54 -6.15 -16.46 -1.12
C ASN A 54 -6.79 -16.51 0.28
N PRO A 55 -6.48 -15.56 1.18
CA PRO A 55 -7.11 -15.51 2.51
C PRO A 55 -8.54 -14.95 2.44
N GLY A 56 -8.94 -14.37 1.31
CA GLY A 56 -10.19 -13.64 1.13
C GLY A 56 -10.02 -12.12 1.22
N VAL A 57 -11.14 -11.40 1.15
CA VAL A 57 -11.16 -9.93 1.14
C VAL A 57 -11.04 -9.40 2.56
N GLU A 58 -10.09 -8.47 2.79
CA GLU A 58 -9.79 -7.89 4.13
C GLU A 58 -9.31 -8.90 5.19
N ALA A 59 -8.89 -10.09 4.77
CA ALA A 59 -8.52 -11.20 5.63
C ALA A 59 -7.04 -11.15 6.10
N TRP A 60 -6.67 -10.05 6.77
CA TRP A 60 -5.30 -9.80 7.24
C TRP A 60 -4.83 -10.83 8.27
N THR A 61 -5.71 -11.20 9.20
CA THR A 61 -5.38 -12.16 10.26
C THR A 61 -5.14 -13.53 9.66
N GLU A 62 -6.02 -13.95 8.75
CA GLU A 62 -5.97 -15.22 8.05
C GLU A 62 -4.72 -15.32 7.17
N SER A 63 -4.39 -14.24 6.43
CA SER A 63 -3.15 -14.14 5.64
C SER A 63 -1.91 -14.38 6.50
N ASN A 64 -1.86 -13.75 7.68
CA ASN A 64 -0.72 -13.88 8.58
C ASN A 64 -0.65 -15.28 9.20
N GLN A 65 -1.78 -15.88 9.54
CA GLN A 65 -1.86 -17.26 10.02
C GLN A 65 -1.35 -18.27 8.99
N ILE A 66 -1.63 -18.08 7.70
CA ILE A 66 -1.11 -18.92 6.62
C ILE A 66 0.42 -18.89 6.60
N PHE A 67 1.02 -17.70 6.72
CA PHE A 67 2.47 -17.56 6.77
C PHE A 67 3.06 -18.17 8.04
N TRP A 68 2.50 -17.88 9.22
CA TRP A 68 3.01 -18.41 10.49
C TRP A 68 2.87 -19.93 10.61
N ALA A 69 1.85 -20.51 9.97
CA ALA A 69 1.71 -21.96 9.82
C ALA A 69 2.66 -22.56 8.77
N GLN A 70 3.57 -21.76 8.21
CA GLN A 70 4.55 -22.15 7.19
C GLN A 70 3.91 -22.75 5.92
N LYS A 71 2.67 -22.31 5.60
CA LYS A 71 1.95 -22.73 4.39
C LYS A 71 2.24 -21.82 3.18
N ALA A 72 2.85 -20.66 3.40
CA ALA A 72 3.31 -19.74 2.36
C ALA A 72 4.77 -19.37 2.60
N GLY A 73 5.59 -19.42 1.56
CA GLY A 73 7.00 -19.01 1.63
C GLY A 73 7.22 -17.49 1.63
N MET A 74 6.19 -16.72 1.27
CA MET A 74 6.21 -15.26 1.27
C MET A 74 4.90 -14.71 1.82
N ALA A 75 4.99 -13.58 2.53
CA ALA A 75 3.86 -12.75 2.89
C ALA A 75 4.14 -11.32 2.47
N MET A 76 3.16 -10.68 1.84
CA MET A 76 3.19 -9.24 1.58
C MET A 76 2.45 -8.55 2.73
N GLU A 77 3.11 -7.63 3.41
CA GLU A 77 2.57 -6.93 4.57
C GLU A 77 3.06 -5.48 4.64
N SER A 78 2.41 -4.68 5.48
CA SER A 78 2.89 -3.32 5.78
C SER A 78 4.27 -3.39 6.46
N THR A 79 5.10 -2.36 6.26
CA THR A 79 6.39 -2.24 6.95
C THR A 79 6.23 -2.12 8.46
N ALA A 80 5.04 -1.73 8.94
CA ALA A 80 4.66 -1.80 10.35
C ALA A 80 4.72 -3.22 10.93
N ALA A 81 4.57 -4.25 10.09
CA ALA A 81 4.57 -5.65 10.51
C ALA A 81 5.98 -6.28 10.60
N VAL A 82 7.05 -5.62 10.13
CA VAL A 82 8.43 -6.17 10.09
C VAL A 82 8.82 -6.77 11.44
N ARG A 83 8.74 -6.00 12.53
CA ARG A 83 9.12 -6.50 13.86
C ARG A 83 8.26 -7.68 14.33
N ARG A 84 6.95 -7.64 14.08
CA ARG A 84 6.02 -8.72 14.44
C ARG A 84 6.35 -10.02 13.69
N PHE A 85 6.67 -9.92 12.40
CA PHE A 85 7.01 -11.07 11.57
C PHE A 85 8.37 -11.68 11.95
N LEU A 86 9.38 -10.86 12.19
CA LEU A 86 10.69 -11.32 12.65
C LEU A 86 10.60 -12.02 14.02
N ALA A 87 9.85 -11.44 14.96
CA ALA A 87 9.63 -12.05 16.28
C ALA A 87 8.83 -13.35 16.18
N GLY A 88 7.74 -13.36 15.38
CA GLY A 88 6.92 -14.56 15.18
C GLY A 88 7.69 -15.70 14.50
N GLY A 89 8.60 -15.39 13.57
CA GLY A 89 9.49 -16.37 12.97
C GLY A 89 10.43 -17.00 14.00
N LEU A 90 11.10 -16.16 14.80
CA LEU A 90 11.99 -16.61 15.87
C LEU A 90 11.26 -17.51 16.87
N GLU A 91 10.06 -17.12 17.31
CA GLU A 91 9.21 -17.93 18.21
C GLU A 91 8.77 -19.25 17.55
N GLY A 92 8.50 -19.22 16.24
CA GLY A 92 8.16 -20.39 15.45
C GLY A 92 9.34 -21.28 15.06
N GLY A 93 10.58 -20.89 15.40
CA GLY A 93 11.80 -21.65 15.10
C GLY A 93 12.26 -21.57 13.65
N TYR A 94 11.91 -20.50 12.91
CA TYR A 94 12.36 -20.28 11.53
C TYR A 94 12.79 -18.83 11.29
N GLU A 95 13.64 -18.63 10.29
CA GLU A 95 14.10 -17.31 9.91
C GLU A 95 13.09 -16.64 8.97
N VAL A 96 12.90 -15.33 9.16
CA VAL A 96 12.08 -14.49 8.27
C VAL A 96 12.97 -13.42 7.68
N GLY A 97 13.06 -13.39 6.35
CA GLY A 97 13.72 -12.32 5.60
C GLY A 97 12.76 -11.17 5.28
N VAL A 98 13.32 -10.00 4.98
CA VAL A 98 12.59 -8.86 4.42
C VAL A 98 13.22 -8.50 3.09
N SER A 99 12.39 -8.34 2.07
CA SER A 99 12.79 -7.96 0.71
C SER A 99 11.91 -6.81 0.22
N VAL A 100 12.39 -6.10 -0.80
CA VAL A 100 11.58 -5.15 -1.58
C VAL A 100 10.43 -5.88 -2.29
N LEU A 101 9.39 -5.13 -2.63
CA LEU A 101 8.23 -5.65 -3.38
C LEU A 101 8.70 -6.20 -4.75
N PRO A 102 8.21 -7.38 -5.17
CA PRO A 102 8.56 -7.91 -6.47
C PRO A 102 7.99 -7.04 -7.60
N THR A 103 8.76 -6.92 -8.69
CA THR A 103 8.31 -6.33 -9.95
C THR A 103 8.17 -7.42 -11.01
N PRO A 104 7.24 -7.28 -11.97
CA PRO A 104 7.22 -8.17 -13.13
C PRO A 104 8.56 -8.15 -13.87
N GLU A 105 8.95 -9.30 -14.40
CA GLU A 105 10.19 -9.44 -15.17
C GLU A 105 10.20 -8.48 -16.37
N GLY A 106 11.36 -7.86 -16.62
CA GLY A 106 11.53 -6.90 -17.71
C GLY A 106 10.89 -5.53 -17.48
N ILE A 107 10.17 -5.33 -16.37
CA ILE A 107 9.62 -4.02 -16.00
C ILE A 107 10.56 -3.33 -15.01
N LYS A 108 10.92 -2.07 -15.33
CA LYS A 108 11.70 -1.23 -14.43
C LYS A 108 10.88 -0.92 -13.18
N ARG A 109 11.48 -1.05 -12.00
CA ARG A 109 10.91 -0.54 -10.75
C ARG A 109 10.84 0.99 -10.79
N HIS A 110 9.65 1.53 -10.51
CA HIS A 110 9.43 2.95 -10.29
C HIS A 110 9.36 3.32 -8.80
N GLY A 111 8.96 2.39 -7.94
CA GLY A 111 8.88 2.56 -6.50
C GLY A 111 7.53 2.18 -5.91
N ILE A 112 7.30 2.57 -4.66
CA ILE A 112 6.09 2.22 -3.90
C ILE A 112 5.22 3.44 -3.62
N MET A 113 3.95 3.17 -3.36
CA MET A 113 3.06 4.17 -2.76
C MET A 113 3.28 4.22 -1.25
N LEU A 114 3.42 5.43 -0.71
CA LEU A 114 3.43 5.62 0.73
C LEU A 114 1.98 5.54 1.26
N GLY A 115 1.66 4.45 1.94
CA GLY A 115 0.42 4.29 2.70
C GLY A 115 0.57 4.71 4.17
N GLY A 116 -0.56 4.84 4.88
CA GLY A 116 -0.58 5.06 6.33
C GLY A 116 -1.72 5.95 6.81
N GLY A 117 -1.62 6.37 8.07
CA GLY A 117 -2.51 7.36 8.65
C GLY A 117 -1.96 8.77 8.50
N THR A 118 -2.84 9.74 8.26
CA THR A 118 -2.51 11.17 8.23
C THR A 118 -3.33 11.89 9.29
N LEU A 119 -2.72 12.87 9.96
CA LEU A 119 -3.40 13.75 10.90
C LEU A 119 -3.83 15.03 10.18
N PHE A 120 -5.09 15.42 10.34
CA PHE A 120 -5.67 16.63 9.76
C PHE A 120 -6.29 17.49 10.85
N ILE A 121 -6.21 18.82 10.69
CA ILE A 121 -7.00 19.77 11.47
C ILE A 121 -8.21 20.17 10.62
N THR A 122 -9.41 19.92 11.12
CA THR A 122 -10.67 20.30 10.47
C THR A 122 -10.98 21.78 10.71
N LYS A 123 -11.67 22.41 9.76
CA LYS A 123 -12.19 23.77 9.92
C LYS A 123 -13.44 23.79 10.81
N GLY A 124 -13.79 24.96 11.34
CA GLY A 124 -15.05 25.16 12.08
C GLY A 124 -14.96 24.94 13.59
N HIS A 125 -13.75 24.88 14.14
CA HIS A 125 -13.49 24.79 15.58
C HIS A 125 -13.09 26.14 16.17
N PRO A 126 -13.26 26.35 17.49
CA PRO A 126 -12.71 27.51 18.20
C PRO A 126 -11.21 27.72 17.94
N GLU A 127 -10.78 28.98 17.98
CA GLU A 127 -9.37 29.35 17.75
C GLU A 127 -8.43 28.67 18.74
N GLU A 128 -8.79 28.63 20.03
CA GLU A 128 -8.00 27.99 21.08
C GLU A 128 -7.79 26.49 20.82
N GLU A 129 -8.84 25.76 20.41
CA GLU A 129 -8.73 24.33 20.05
C GLU A 129 -7.84 24.14 18.81
N THR A 130 -7.96 25.04 17.83
CA THR A 130 -7.18 25.01 16.60
C THR A 130 -5.69 25.23 16.90
N GLU A 131 -5.35 26.17 17.79
CA GLU A 131 -3.96 26.41 18.22
C GLU A 131 -3.41 25.24 19.04
N ALA A 132 -4.21 24.67 19.95
CA ALA A 132 -3.81 23.46 20.69
C ALA A 132 -3.53 22.27 19.75
N ALA A 133 -4.37 22.06 18.73
CA ALA A 133 -4.16 21.04 17.71
C ALA A 133 -2.89 21.28 16.90
N LYS A 134 -2.58 22.53 16.54
CA LYS A 134 -1.32 22.90 15.86
C LYS A 134 -0.10 22.59 16.73
N GLU A 135 -0.14 22.94 18.02
CA GLU A 135 0.96 22.63 18.94
C GLU A 135 1.15 21.12 19.11
N PHE A 136 0.06 20.35 19.18
CA PHE A 136 0.14 18.89 19.19
C PHE A 136 0.79 18.34 17.91
N LEU A 137 0.40 18.82 16.72
CA LEU A 137 1.00 18.39 15.46
C LEU A 137 2.49 18.74 15.38
N LYS A 138 2.91 19.89 15.91
CA LYS A 138 4.33 20.23 16.04
C LYS A 138 5.03 19.22 16.95
N TRP A 139 4.50 19.00 18.16
CA TRP A 139 5.09 18.09 19.14
C TRP A 139 5.22 16.65 18.63
N ILE A 140 4.14 16.06 18.10
CA ILE A 140 4.15 14.66 17.62
C ILE A 140 5.09 14.47 16.43
N SER A 141 5.35 15.54 15.66
CA SER A 141 6.30 15.51 14.56
C SER A 141 7.76 15.60 15.01
N LEU A 142 8.07 15.96 16.26
CA LEU A 142 9.45 16.13 16.72
C LEU A 142 10.28 14.84 16.54
N PRO A 143 11.60 14.93 16.32
CA PRO A 143 12.45 13.76 16.06
C PRO A 143 12.29 12.65 17.11
N GLU A 144 12.28 13.00 18.39
CA GLU A 144 12.08 12.06 19.49
C GLU A 144 10.74 11.31 19.43
N GLN A 145 9.65 11.98 19.05
CA GLN A 145 8.31 11.41 19.04
C GLN A 145 8.15 10.49 17.84
N THR A 146 8.63 10.92 16.67
CA THR A 146 8.57 10.09 15.47
C THR A 146 9.53 8.89 15.53
N ILE A 147 10.68 9.00 16.20
CA ILE A 147 11.55 7.85 16.53
C ILE A 147 10.83 6.88 17.45
N ARG A 148 10.22 7.39 18.54
CA ARG A 148 9.45 6.56 19.48
C ARG A 148 8.33 5.83 18.75
N TRP A 149 7.59 6.53 17.90
CA TRP A 149 6.52 5.95 17.10
C TRP A 149 7.04 4.87 16.16
N HIS A 150 8.12 5.13 15.41
CA HIS A 150 8.76 4.16 14.53
C HIS A 150 9.19 2.89 15.27
N LYS A 151 9.90 3.02 16.40
CA LYS A 151 10.36 1.85 17.18
C LYS A 151 9.20 1.04 17.78
N ALA A 152 8.09 1.69 18.08
CA ALA A 152 6.91 1.05 18.65
C ALA A 152 6.04 0.36 17.58
N THR A 153 5.96 0.93 16.37
CA THR A 153 4.92 0.55 15.39
C THR A 153 5.47 0.09 14.04
N GLY A 154 6.73 0.38 13.73
CA GLY A 154 7.34 0.16 12.41
C GLY A 154 6.98 1.20 11.34
N TYR A 155 6.08 2.16 11.61
CA TYR A 155 5.79 3.26 10.69
C TYR A 155 7.03 4.11 10.40
N TYR A 156 7.15 4.63 9.19
CA TYR A 156 8.25 5.52 8.83
C TYR A 156 8.29 6.78 9.69
N PRO A 157 9.48 7.20 10.17
CA PRO A 157 9.65 8.51 10.75
C PRO A 157 9.34 9.61 9.73
N SER A 158 8.62 10.64 10.16
CA SER A 158 8.22 11.75 9.28
C SER A 158 9.30 12.83 9.09
N ARG A 159 10.52 12.60 9.61
CA ARG A 159 11.65 13.56 9.54
C ARG A 159 12.97 12.90 9.20
N HIS A 160 13.74 13.50 8.30
CA HIS A 160 15.12 13.09 8.03
C HIS A 160 16.03 13.12 9.26
N SER A 161 15.86 14.10 10.16
CA SER A 161 16.63 14.15 11.41
C SER A 161 16.39 12.94 12.32
N ALA A 162 15.19 12.37 12.31
CA ALA A 162 14.90 11.13 13.02
C ALA A 162 15.60 9.92 12.38
N VAL A 163 15.63 9.86 11.04
CA VAL A 163 16.35 8.80 10.30
C VAL A 163 17.84 8.84 10.61
N ASN A 164 18.45 10.04 10.63
CA ASN A 164 19.86 10.20 10.98
C ASN A 164 20.16 9.69 12.40
N VAL A 165 19.29 9.97 13.37
CA VAL A 165 19.46 9.44 14.74
C VAL A 165 19.32 7.92 14.77
N LEU A 166 18.37 7.34 14.02
CA LEU A 166 18.23 5.88 13.92
C LEU A 166 19.49 5.23 13.33
N GLU A 167 20.08 5.82 12.30
CA GLU A 167 21.34 5.35 11.69
C GLU A 167 22.50 5.44 12.69
N LEU A 168 22.70 6.60 13.33
CA LEU A 168 23.77 6.82 14.31
C LEU A 168 23.66 5.92 15.54
N THR A 169 22.44 5.61 15.97
CA THR A 169 22.19 4.71 17.10
C THR A 169 22.25 3.22 16.73
N GLY A 170 22.52 2.88 15.46
CA GLY A 170 22.65 1.51 15.00
C GLY A 170 21.33 0.75 14.85
N TRP A 171 20.19 1.44 14.83
CA TRP A 171 18.86 0.81 14.73
C TRP A 171 18.75 -0.09 13.49
N PHE A 172 19.18 0.39 12.32
CA PHE A 172 19.12 -0.36 11.07
C PHE A 172 20.10 -1.53 11.01
N LYS A 173 21.18 -1.51 11.81
CA LYS A 173 22.07 -2.67 11.96
C LYS A 173 21.43 -3.76 12.81
N GLN A 174 20.70 -3.36 13.85
CA GLN A 174 19.97 -4.29 14.71
C GLN A 174 18.72 -4.87 14.02
N TYR A 175 18.06 -4.07 13.18
CA TYR A 175 16.84 -4.45 12.44
C TYR A 175 16.98 -4.16 10.95
N PRO A 176 17.78 -4.95 10.21
CA PRO A 176 18.10 -4.70 8.80
C PRO A 176 16.86 -4.73 7.89
N GLY A 177 15.79 -5.42 8.27
CA GLY A 177 14.53 -5.39 7.52
C GLY A 177 13.91 -3.99 7.39
N TYR A 178 14.10 -3.11 8.39
CA TYR A 178 13.68 -1.72 8.25
C TYR A 178 14.54 -0.96 7.24
N ARG A 179 15.83 -1.30 7.10
CA ARG A 179 16.69 -0.64 6.11
C ARG A 179 16.19 -0.91 4.69
N VAL A 180 15.85 -2.16 4.38
CA VAL A 180 15.28 -2.58 3.08
C VAL A 180 14.04 -1.74 2.73
N ALA A 181 13.12 -1.59 3.69
CA ALA A 181 11.91 -0.80 3.51
C ALA A 181 12.20 0.69 3.25
N PHE A 182 13.13 1.29 4.00
CA PHE A 182 13.53 2.69 3.82
C PHE A 182 14.20 2.92 2.47
N ASP A 183 15.12 2.05 2.08
CA ASP A 183 15.81 2.18 0.79
C ASP A 183 14.80 2.10 -0.36
N GLN A 184 13.85 1.14 -0.32
CA GLN A 184 12.78 1.06 -1.32
C GLN A 184 11.92 2.34 -1.39
N LEU A 185 11.58 2.93 -0.25
CA LEU A 185 10.83 4.19 -0.20
C LEU A 185 11.65 5.36 -0.77
N LEU A 186 12.92 5.48 -0.41
CA LEU A 186 13.80 6.58 -0.82
C LEU A 186 14.20 6.51 -2.30
N GLU A 187 14.22 5.31 -2.88
CA GLU A 187 14.44 5.06 -4.30
C GLU A 187 13.19 5.29 -5.17
N SER A 188 12.03 5.53 -4.55
CA SER A 188 10.77 5.72 -5.26
C SER A 188 10.73 7.06 -6.03
N GLU A 189 10.27 7.00 -7.28
CA GLU A 189 10.14 8.18 -8.14
C GLU A 189 9.00 9.11 -7.69
N PRO A 190 9.04 10.42 -7.97
CA PRO A 190 7.99 11.36 -7.55
C PRO A 190 6.56 11.02 -8.02
N GLY A 191 6.42 10.21 -9.06
CA GLY A 191 5.14 9.73 -9.59
C GLY A 191 4.45 8.65 -8.73
N THR A 192 5.12 8.07 -7.74
CA THR A 192 4.60 6.90 -7.00
C THR A 192 3.63 7.25 -5.86
N LYS A 193 3.11 8.48 -5.80
CA LYS A 193 2.34 8.98 -4.64
C LYS A 193 0.94 8.35 -4.48
N GLY A 194 0.53 7.44 -5.36
CA GLY A 194 -0.78 6.77 -5.33
C GLY A 194 -1.97 7.67 -5.67
N PRO A 195 -3.20 7.16 -5.78
CA PRO A 195 -4.37 7.96 -6.15
C PRO A 195 -4.83 8.89 -5.02
N LEU A 196 -5.14 10.14 -5.35
CA LEU A 196 -5.77 11.13 -4.48
C LEU A 196 -7.26 11.25 -4.85
N MET A 197 -8.13 10.51 -4.15
CA MET A 197 -9.58 10.53 -4.39
C MET A 197 -10.40 10.14 -3.16
N GLY A 198 -11.56 10.76 -2.95
CA GLY A 198 -12.40 10.53 -1.78
C GLY A 198 -13.14 9.19 -1.79
N ASN A 199 -13.38 8.62 -2.96
CA ASN A 199 -14.02 7.31 -3.16
C ASN A 199 -13.02 6.15 -3.27
N TYR A 200 -11.77 6.34 -2.81
CA TYR A 200 -10.68 5.36 -2.92
C TYR A 200 -11.04 3.95 -2.41
N ARG A 201 -11.76 3.87 -1.28
CA ARG A 201 -12.15 2.58 -0.67
C ARG A 201 -13.15 1.82 -1.53
N GLU A 202 -14.10 2.51 -2.15
CA GLU A 202 -15.09 1.90 -3.03
C GLU A 202 -14.41 1.39 -4.31
N VAL A 203 -13.56 2.22 -4.92
CA VAL A 203 -12.80 1.86 -6.13
C VAL A 203 -11.93 0.62 -5.90
N THR A 204 -11.15 0.59 -4.82
CA THR A 204 -10.27 -0.55 -4.53
C THR A 204 -11.05 -1.82 -4.18
N THR A 205 -12.21 -1.70 -3.54
CA THR A 205 -13.13 -2.84 -3.32
C THR A 205 -13.64 -3.41 -4.64
N LEU A 206 -14.04 -2.57 -5.59
CA LEU A 206 -14.51 -3.01 -6.91
C LEU A 206 -13.44 -3.78 -7.68
N ILE A 207 -12.18 -3.33 -7.61
CA ILE A 207 -11.04 -3.99 -8.24
C ILE A 207 -10.80 -5.37 -7.62
N VAL A 208 -10.82 -5.48 -6.29
CA VAL A 208 -10.64 -6.77 -5.60
C VAL A 208 -11.78 -7.73 -5.92
N ASN A 209 -13.03 -7.25 -5.97
CA ASN A 209 -14.16 -8.08 -6.37
C ASN A 209 -14.03 -8.60 -7.82
N ALA A 210 -13.41 -7.82 -8.71
CA ALA A 210 -13.11 -8.28 -10.06
C ALA A 210 -12.08 -9.42 -10.05
N LEU A 211 -11.03 -9.29 -9.24
CA LEU A 211 -10.02 -10.36 -9.07
C LEU A 211 -10.66 -11.65 -8.53
N GLU A 212 -11.55 -11.56 -7.54
CA GLU A 212 -12.27 -12.72 -7.00
C GLU A 212 -13.11 -13.45 -8.06
N LYS A 213 -13.70 -12.71 -9.02
CA LYS A 213 -14.40 -13.33 -10.15
C LYS A 213 -13.45 -14.07 -11.09
N VAL A 214 -12.24 -13.55 -11.28
CA VAL A 214 -11.19 -14.20 -12.08
C VAL A 214 -10.74 -15.50 -11.41
N PHE A 215 -10.45 -15.46 -10.10
CA PHE A 215 -10.07 -16.65 -9.32
C PHE A 215 -11.19 -17.70 -9.28
N ALA A 216 -12.45 -17.27 -9.21
CA ALA A 216 -13.60 -18.17 -9.27
C ALA A 216 -13.89 -18.72 -10.68
N GLY A 217 -13.09 -18.36 -11.70
CA GLY A 217 -13.30 -18.77 -13.09
C GLY A 217 -14.59 -18.24 -13.72
N LYS A 218 -15.21 -17.21 -13.12
CA LYS A 218 -16.48 -16.64 -13.61
C LYS A 218 -16.29 -15.71 -14.79
N LEU A 219 -15.14 -15.06 -14.87
CA LEU A 219 -14.75 -14.14 -15.94
C LEU A 219 -13.27 -14.32 -16.28
N THR A 220 -12.91 -14.07 -17.53
CA THR A 220 -11.52 -13.86 -17.91
C THR A 220 -10.98 -12.56 -17.30
N VAL A 221 -9.65 -12.40 -17.25
CA VAL A 221 -9.02 -11.15 -16.77
C VAL A 221 -9.55 -9.93 -17.54
N LYS A 222 -9.61 -10.03 -18.87
CA LYS A 222 -10.08 -8.93 -19.72
C LYS A 222 -11.54 -8.57 -19.44
N GLU A 223 -12.42 -9.55 -19.30
CA GLU A 223 -13.83 -9.32 -18.98
C GLU A 223 -13.99 -8.71 -17.58
N ALA A 224 -13.28 -9.24 -16.59
CA ALA A 224 -13.33 -8.74 -15.21
C ALA A 224 -12.84 -7.29 -15.10
N LEU A 225 -11.71 -6.95 -15.75
CA LEU A 225 -11.18 -5.58 -15.78
C LEU A 225 -12.09 -4.63 -16.56
N THR A 226 -12.73 -5.09 -17.64
CA THR A 226 -13.71 -4.29 -18.39
C THR A 226 -14.94 -3.98 -17.55
N GLU A 227 -15.49 -4.99 -16.86
CA GLU A 227 -16.63 -4.82 -15.95
C GLU A 227 -16.25 -3.90 -14.77
N ALA A 228 -15.06 -4.07 -14.20
CA ALA A 228 -14.55 -3.25 -13.12
C ALA A 228 -14.38 -1.79 -13.55
N LYS A 229 -13.81 -1.55 -14.75
CA LYS A 229 -13.65 -0.20 -15.31
C LYS A 229 -14.99 0.51 -15.43
N GLN A 230 -16.01 -0.15 -15.99
CA GLN A 230 -17.34 0.45 -16.13
C GLN A 230 -17.93 0.89 -14.78
N LYS A 231 -17.77 0.05 -13.75
CA LYS A 231 -18.26 0.35 -12.39
C LYS A 231 -17.44 1.45 -11.73
N VAL A 232 -16.12 1.39 -11.82
CA VAL A 232 -15.22 2.39 -11.24
C VAL A 232 -15.42 3.74 -11.91
N ASP A 233 -15.46 3.81 -13.24
CA ASP A 233 -15.66 5.07 -13.98
C ASP A 233 -17.02 5.70 -13.61
N LYS A 234 -18.06 4.88 -13.40
CA LYS A 234 -19.34 5.37 -12.89
C LYS A 234 -19.22 6.00 -11.50
N VAL A 235 -18.56 5.31 -10.56
CA VAL A 235 -18.33 5.79 -9.18
C VAL A 235 -17.48 7.07 -9.17
N LEU A 236 -16.46 7.15 -10.04
CA LEU A 236 -15.65 8.35 -10.23
C LEU A 236 -16.49 9.51 -10.76
N ALA A 237 -17.29 9.29 -11.80
CA ALA A 237 -18.16 10.31 -12.38
C ALA A 237 -19.24 10.80 -11.40
N GLU A 238 -19.82 9.91 -10.60
CA GLU A 238 -20.79 10.28 -9.56
C GLU A 238 -20.13 11.12 -8.46
N TYR A 239 -18.94 10.72 -7.99
CA TYR A 239 -18.18 11.49 -7.02
C TYR A 239 -17.81 12.88 -7.56
N ALA A 240 -17.35 12.98 -8.81
CA ALA A 240 -17.02 14.26 -9.44
C ALA A 240 -18.22 15.23 -9.45
N ARG A 241 -19.44 14.74 -9.69
CA ARG A 241 -20.65 15.60 -9.60
C ARG A 241 -20.93 16.11 -8.20
N ILE A 242 -20.54 15.36 -7.16
CA ILE A 242 -20.77 15.74 -5.76
C ILE A 242 -19.78 16.81 -5.32
N VAL A 243 -18.51 16.69 -5.75
CA VAL A 243 -17.44 17.57 -5.28
C VAL A 243 -17.15 18.78 -6.17
N GLY A 244 -17.69 18.80 -7.39
CA GLY A 244 -17.52 19.88 -8.37
C GLY A 244 -16.24 19.75 -9.19
#